data_AF-A0A965EM64-F1
#
_entry.id   AF-A0A965EM64-F1
#
_cell.length_a   1.000
_cell.length_b   1.000
_cell.length_c   1.000
_cell.angle_alpha   90.00
_cell.angle_beta   90.00
_cell.angle_gamma   90.00
#
_symmetry.space_group_name_H-M   'P 1'
#
loop_
_entity.id
_entity.type
_entity.pdbx_description
1 polymer ?
#
loop_
_entity_poly.entity_id
_entity_poly.type
_entity_poly.pdbx_seq_one_letter_code
_entity_poly.pdbx_strand_id
1 'polypeptide(L)'
;MLGIFSKRNRPLHMGQYPMEKIKRVDEPTTLITDNIQRLPKRAGFFVRAFFGDLGPKAGKEIRRFITKNPLNAAMGHVHWTQVPIHKGEPYTDPAELPDDPAEIAKHIKSLCYFLDSDMVGICECPDWAWYSEDMDDKPIEAKHKYAIVVVNDQRWETLDSSSGDDWVSGAQSYRAYLKGSTTAVIVADYIRRLGYEAQAHSNADGDVMQIRAPGTRKACCSNASPCGRLSSCRGRGGS
;
A
#
# COMPACT_ATOMS: atom_id res chain seq x y z
N MET A 1 8.96 -24.26 -1.45
CA MET A 1 10.14 -24.81 -0.74
C MET A 1 9.85 -24.79 0.76
N LEU A 2 9.76 -25.94 1.44
CA LEU A 2 9.58 -25.98 2.90
C LEU A 2 10.84 -25.42 3.59
N GLY A 3 10.66 -24.59 4.61
CA GLY A 3 11.78 -24.05 5.40
C GLY A 3 12.47 -25.15 6.20
N ILE A 4 13.80 -25.11 6.26
CA ILE A 4 14.64 -26.08 6.99
C ILE A 4 14.40 -25.98 8.52
N PHE A 5 14.00 -24.81 9.02
CA PHE A 5 13.73 -24.57 10.44
C PHE A 5 12.24 -24.29 10.70
N SER A 6 11.73 -24.84 11.81
CA SER A 6 10.36 -24.55 12.27
C SER A 6 10.21 -23.08 12.65
N LYS A 7 9.07 -22.50 12.25
CA LYS A 7 8.68 -21.13 12.63
C LYS A 7 7.77 -21.07 13.85
N ARG A 8 7.51 -22.21 14.52
CA ARG A 8 6.54 -22.32 15.65
C ARG A 8 6.80 -21.32 16.78
N ASN A 9 8.06 -21.02 17.07
CA ASN A 9 8.45 -20.14 18.17
C ASN A 9 8.63 -18.67 17.74
N ARG A 10 8.40 -18.33 16.47
CA ARG A 10 8.49 -16.95 16.00
C ARG A 10 7.19 -16.21 16.34
N PRO A 11 7.23 -15.11 17.10
CA PRO A 11 6.03 -14.31 17.37
C PRO A 11 5.38 -13.82 16.07
N LEU A 12 4.06 -13.85 15.99
CA LEU A 12 3.31 -13.53 14.77
C LEU A 12 3.60 -12.10 14.27
N HIS A 13 3.74 -11.12 15.16
CA HIS A 13 4.07 -9.73 14.83
C HIS A 13 5.40 -9.54 14.09
N MET A 14 6.26 -10.57 14.06
CA MET A 14 7.52 -10.55 13.33
C MET A 14 7.37 -11.01 11.86
N GLY A 15 6.22 -11.56 11.46
CA GLY A 15 5.90 -11.94 10.09
C GLY A 15 6.70 -13.13 9.55
N GLN A 16 6.52 -13.44 8.26
CA GLN A 16 7.15 -14.60 7.63
C GLN A 16 8.64 -14.40 7.33
N TYR A 17 9.01 -13.17 6.95
CA TYR A 17 10.35 -12.80 6.52
C TYR A 17 11.17 -12.23 7.69
N PRO A 18 12.48 -12.54 7.80
CA PRO A 18 13.32 -12.12 8.92
C PRO A 18 13.76 -10.66 8.79
N MET A 19 12.80 -9.72 8.79
CA MET A 19 13.04 -8.28 8.61
C MET A 19 13.86 -7.66 9.75
N GLU A 20 13.92 -8.30 10.91
CA GLU A 20 14.79 -7.91 12.04
C GLU A 20 16.28 -8.07 11.75
N LYS A 21 16.65 -8.86 10.75
CA LYS A 21 18.05 -9.03 10.33
C LYS A 21 18.52 -7.95 9.36
N ILE A 22 17.60 -7.14 8.84
CA ILE A 22 17.93 -6.06 7.91
C ILE A 22 18.42 -4.85 8.72
N LYS A 23 19.57 -4.28 8.33
CA LYS A 23 20.13 -3.09 8.97
C LYS A 23 19.12 -1.94 8.89
N ARG A 24 18.84 -1.32 10.04
CA ARG A 24 18.00 -0.13 10.16
C ARG A 24 18.87 1.12 10.30
N VAL A 25 18.36 2.23 9.80
CA VAL A 25 18.92 3.57 9.89
C VAL A 25 17.77 4.51 10.19
N ASP A 26 18.03 5.57 10.97
CA ASP A 26 16.98 6.51 11.40
C ASP A 26 16.52 7.39 10.23
N GLU A 27 17.47 7.79 9.38
CA GLU A 27 17.20 8.51 8.15
C GLU A 27 17.29 7.58 6.94
N PRO A 28 16.38 7.72 5.94
CA PRO A 28 16.44 6.92 4.73
C PRO A 28 17.79 7.09 4.02
N THR A 29 18.26 6.02 3.37
CA THR A 29 19.56 6.02 2.66
C THR A 29 19.60 6.92 1.43
N THR A 30 18.53 7.68 1.17
CA THR A 30 18.48 8.68 0.11
C THR A 30 17.92 9.98 0.63
N LEU A 31 18.55 11.09 0.26
CA LEU A 31 18.18 12.42 0.71
C LEU A 31 16.71 12.74 0.43
N ILE A 32 16.03 13.19 1.48
CA ILE A 32 14.69 13.76 1.46
C ILE A 32 14.78 15.14 2.09
N THR A 33 14.29 16.15 1.37
CA THR A 33 14.27 17.53 1.81
C THR A 33 12.88 17.91 2.33
N ASP A 34 12.80 19.04 3.02
CA ASP A 34 11.54 19.55 3.57
C ASP A 34 10.66 20.24 2.51
N ASN A 35 11.19 20.50 1.32
CA ASN A 35 10.51 21.22 0.23
C ASN A 35 9.66 20.33 -0.67
N ILE A 36 9.05 19.27 -0.12
CA ILE A 36 8.20 18.37 -0.91
C ILE A 36 6.80 18.98 -1.04
N GLN A 37 6.42 19.30 -2.27
CA GLN A 37 5.06 19.76 -2.56
C GLN A 37 4.07 18.59 -2.56
N ARG A 38 2.91 18.85 -1.96
CA ARG A 38 1.73 17.99 -2.11
C ARG A 38 1.22 18.12 -3.54
N LEU A 39 0.78 17.00 -4.11
CA LEU A 39 0.23 16.95 -5.46
C LEU A 39 -1.29 16.78 -5.40
N PRO A 40 -2.05 17.32 -6.36
CA PRO A 40 -3.48 17.04 -6.47
C PRO A 40 -3.69 15.58 -6.90
N LYS A 41 -4.80 14.95 -6.50
CA LYS A 41 -5.19 13.62 -7.04
C LYS A 41 -5.28 13.64 -8.57
N ARG A 42 -5.71 14.76 -9.16
CA ARG A 42 -5.81 15.02 -10.60
C ARG A 42 -4.49 14.84 -11.37
N ALA A 43 -3.34 15.00 -10.70
CA ALA A 43 -2.02 14.83 -11.31
C ALA A 43 -1.65 13.37 -11.59
N GLY A 44 -2.34 12.40 -10.98
CA GLY A 44 -2.12 10.98 -11.24
C GLY A 44 -2.31 10.64 -12.72
N PHE A 45 -1.35 9.96 -13.35
CA PHE A 45 -1.37 9.74 -14.80
C PHE A 45 -2.58 8.92 -15.30
N PHE A 46 -3.11 8.00 -14.49
CA PHE A 46 -4.37 7.32 -14.80
C PHE A 46 -5.55 8.30 -14.79
N VAL A 47 -5.58 9.22 -13.83
CA VAL A 47 -6.60 10.29 -13.77
C VAL A 47 -6.47 11.19 -14.99
N ARG A 48 -5.25 11.61 -15.33
CA ARG A 48 -4.98 12.39 -16.55
C ARG A 48 -5.47 11.69 -17.82
N ALA A 49 -5.32 10.37 -17.91
CA ALA A 49 -5.91 9.60 -19.01
C ALA A 49 -7.45 9.68 -19.02
N PHE A 50 -8.12 9.55 -17.86
CA PHE A 50 -9.58 9.67 -17.75
C PHE A 50 -10.13 11.00 -18.27
N PHE A 51 -9.39 12.08 -18.06
CA PHE A 51 -9.76 13.43 -18.53
C PHE A 51 -9.24 13.75 -19.94
N GLY A 52 -8.53 12.83 -20.59
CA GLY A 52 -8.09 12.98 -21.99
C GLY A 52 -6.75 13.71 -22.17
N ASP A 53 -6.05 14.09 -21.11
CA ASP A 53 -4.76 14.81 -21.18
C ASP A 53 -3.66 14.04 -21.93
N LEU A 54 -3.80 12.71 -22.02
CA LEU A 54 -2.82 11.80 -22.62
C LEU A 54 -3.23 11.32 -24.03
N GLY A 55 -4.19 12.03 -24.65
CA GLY A 55 -4.66 11.77 -26.01
C GLY A 55 -5.79 10.75 -26.11
N PRO A 56 -6.40 10.62 -27.30
CA PRO A 56 -7.66 9.91 -27.50
C PRO A 56 -7.55 8.41 -27.22
N LYS A 57 -6.41 7.78 -27.54
CA LYS A 57 -6.19 6.35 -27.29
C LYS A 57 -6.17 6.03 -25.79
N ALA A 58 -5.46 6.84 -24.99
CA ALA A 58 -5.40 6.66 -23.54
C ALA A 58 -6.77 6.90 -22.90
N GLY A 59 -7.47 7.97 -23.31
CA GLY A 59 -8.81 8.28 -22.80
C GLY A 59 -9.87 7.20 -23.10
N LYS A 60 -9.75 6.51 -24.25
CA LYS A 60 -10.59 5.34 -24.55
C LYS A 60 -10.21 4.11 -23.72
N GLU A 61 -8.93 3.78 -23.65
CA GLU A 61 -8.48 2.51 -23.05
C GLU A 61 -8.46 2.54 -21.52
N ILE A 62 -8.41 3.70 -20.85
CA ILE A 62 -8.33 3.79 -19.39
C ILE A 62 -9.49 3.08 -18.65
N ARG A 63 -10.66 2.98 -19.27
CA ARG A 63 -11.84 2.28 -18.72
C ARG A 63 -11.81 0.76 -18.92
N ARG A 64 -10.96 0.29 -19.83
CA ARG A 64 -10.97 -1.10 -20.32
C ARG A 64 -9.66 -1.84 -20.08
N PHE A 65 -8.52 -1.14 -20.00
CA PHE A 65 -7.19 -1.74 -20.10
C PHE A 65 -6.97 -2.89 -19.10
N ILE A 66 -7.51 -2.75 -17.89
CA ILE A 66 -7.33 -3.72 -16.81
C ILE A 66 -8.40 -4.83 -16.80
N THR A 67 -9.58 -4.59 -17.38
CA THR A 67 -10.73 -5.53 -17.39
C THR A 67 -10.82 -6.38 -18.66
N LYS A 68 -9.75 -6.47 -19.44
CA LYS A 68 -9.70 -7.25 -20.70
C LYS A 68 -9.83 -8.77 -20.48
N ASN A 69 -9.47 -9.27 -19.31
CA ASN A 69 -9.55 -10.68 -18.92
C ASN A 69 -10.73 -10.86 -17.93
N PRO A 70 -11.59 -11.90 -18.09
CA PRO A 70 -12.69 -12.19 -17.18
C PRO A 70 -12.28 -12.27 -15.70
N LEU A 71 -11.10 -12.84 -15.41
CA LEU A 71 -10.59 -12.97 -14.04
C LEU A 71 -10.34 -11.60 -13.41
N ASN A 72 -9.78 -10.66 -14.18
CA ASN A 72 -9.52 -9.30 -13.70
C ASN A 72 -10.82 -8.55 -13.42
N ALA A 73 -11.80 -8.71 -14.31
CA ALA A 73 -13.12 -8.08 -14.15
C ALA A 73 -13.82 -8.60 -12.88
N ALA A 74 -13.75 -9.90 -12.61
CA ALA A 74 -14.33 -10.50 -11.40
C ALA A 74 -13.66 -9.99 -10.11
N MET A 75 -12.32 -9.98 -10.06
CA MET A 75 -11.60 -9.45 -8.90
C MET A 75 -11.83 -7.95 -8.71
N GLY A 76 -11.82 -7.19 -9.81
CA GLY A 76 -12.11 -5.76 -9.81
C GLY A 76 -13.51 -5.47 -9.25
N HIS A 77 -14.52 -6.23 -9.67
CA HIS A 77 -15.89 -6.06 -9.17
C HIS A 77 -15.95 -6.16 -7.64
N VAL A 78 -15.38 -7.20 -7.05
CA VAL A 78 -15.33 -7.35 -5.59
C VAL A 78 -14.52 -6.23 -4.95
N HIS A 79 -13.33 -5.93 -5.47
CA HIS A 79 -12.45 -4.90 -4.93
C HIS A 79 -13.11 -3.52 -4.86
N TRP A 80 -13.80 -3.08 -5.93
CA TRP A 80 -14.47 -1.77 -5.96
C TRP A 80 -15.64 -1.66 -4.97
N THR A 81 -16.29 -2.76 -4.59
CA THR A 81 -17.35 -2.74 -3.56
C THR A 81 -16.84 -2.41 -2.16
N GLN A 82 -15.52 -2.44 -1.93
CA GLN A 82 -14.90 -2.09 -0.65
C GLN A 82 -14.74 -0.58 -0.45
N VAL A 83 -14.81 0.23 -1.51
CA VAL A 83 -14.60 1.69 -1.43
C VAL A 83 -15.49 2.39 -0.40
N PRO A 84 -16.81 2.10 -0.31
CA PRO A 84 -17.69 2.79 0.64
C PRO A 84 -17.30 2.59 2.12
N ILE A 85 -16.58 1.51 2.44
CA ILE A 85 -16.18 1.17 3.81
C ILE A 85 -14.71 1.52 4.13
N HIS A 86 -14.01 2.18 3.19
CA HIS A 86 -12.68 2.74 3.46
C HIS A 86 -12.70 3.77 4.59
N LYS A 87 -13.73 4.62 4.59
CA LYS A 87 -13.97 5.69 5.56
C LYS A 87 -15.16 5.34 6.43
N GLY A 88 -15.14 5.82 7.66
CA GLY A 88 -16.23 5.66 8.61
C GLY A 88 -15.91 6.38 9.90
N GLU A 89 -16.93 6.63 10.71
CA GLU A 89 -16.77 7.25 12.02
C GLU A 89 -16.25 6.23 13.05
N PRO A 90 -15.44 6.66 14.03
CA PRO A 90 -15.09 5.82 15.17
C PRO A 90 -16.33 5.47 16.00
N TYR A 91 -16.30 4.29 16.63
CA TYR A 91 -17.35 3.87 17.54
C TYR A 91 -17.22 4.62 18.87
N THR A 92 -18.36 4.90 19.50
CA THR A 92 -18.43 5.73 20.72
C THR A 92 -18.05 5.00 22.00
N ASP A 93 -17.95 3.66 21.96
CA ASP A 93 -17.60 2.80 23.09
C ASP A 93 -16.19 2.22 22.88
N PRO A 94 -15.14 2.92 23.35
CA PRO A 94 -13.76 2.51 23.11
C PRO A 94 -13.41 1.26 23.94
N ALA A 95 -12.66 0.35 23.33
CA ALA A 95 -12.12 -0.79 24.05
C ALA A 95 -10.95 -0.34 24.96
N GLU A 96 -10.75 -1.05 26.07
CA GLU A 96 -9.55 -0.86 26.89
C GLU A 96 -8.31 -1.31 26.10
N LEU A 97 -7.36 -0.38 25.92
CA LEU A 97 -6.10 -0.63 25.22
C LEU A 97 -4.91 -0.55 26.18
N PRO A 98 -3.82 -1.29 25.92
CA PRO A 98 -2.56 -1.11 26.63
C PRO A 98 -1.99 0.30 26.42
N ASP A 99 -1.38 0.88 27.46
CA ASP A 99 -0.75 2.21 27.36
C ASP A 99 0.51 2.22 26.49
N ASP A 100 1.20 1.07 26.34
CA ASP A 100 2.44 0.97 25.58
C ASP A 100 2.17 0.93 24.06
N PRO A 101 2.58 1.97 23.29
CA PRO A 101 2.41 1.99 21.83
C PRO A 101 3.15 0.85 21.13
N ALA A 102 4.21 0.30 21.74
CA ALA A 102 4.94 -0.84 21.17
C ALA A 102 4.12 -2.13 21.22
N GLU A 103 3.31 -2.34 22.27
CA GLU A 103 2.39 -3.47 22.35
C GLU A 103 1.24 -3.33 21.35
N ILE A 104 0.67 -2.12 21.21
CA ILE A 104 -0.34 -1.84 20.17
C ILE A 104 0.24 -2.11 18.78
N ALA A 105 1.47 -1.66 18.51
CA ALA A 105 2.13 -1.91 17.22
C ALA A 105 2.36 -3.40 16.95
N LYS A 106 2.69 -4.20 17.96
CA LYS A 106 2.80 -5.67 17.84
C LYS A 106 1.44 -6.30 17.57
N HIS A 107 0.39 -5.83 18.24
CA HIS A 107 -0.98 -6.31 18.03
C HIS A 107 -1.46 -6.06 16.60
N ILE A 108 -1.35 -4.81 16.11
CA ILE A 108 -1.74 -4.43 14.74
C ILE A 108 -0.93 -5.21 13.69
N LYS A 109 0.39 -5.38 13.89
CA LYS A 109 1.19 -6.23 12.99
C LYS A 109 0.70 -7.66 12.98
N SER A 110 0.42 -8.23 14.15
CA SER A 110 -0.11 -9.60 14.27
C SER A 110 -1.45 -9.75 13.54
N LEU A 111 -2.35 -8.77 13.67
CA LEU A 111 -3.61 -8.73 12.94
C LEU A 111 -3.39 -8.70 11.42
N CYS A 112 -2.51 -7.82 10.92
CA CYS A 112 -2.21 -7.75 9.49
C CYS A 112 -1.62 -9.06 8.95
N TYR A 113 -0.75 -9.73 9.71
CA TYR A 113 -0.21 -11.05 9.34
C TYR A 113 -1.25 -12.17 9.43
N PHE A 114 -2.17 -12.12 10.41
CA PHE A 114 -3.31 -13.01 10.52
C PHE A 114 -4.24 -12.88 9.29
N LEU A 115 -4.35 -11.68 8.73
CA LEU A 115 -5.07 -11.37 7.48
C LEU A 115 -4.20 -11.56 6.22
N ASP A 116 -3.18 -12.42 6.30
CA ASP A 116 -2.29 -12.82 5.19
C ASP A 116 -1.43 -11.71 4.57
N SER A 117 -1.14 -10.60 5.25
CA SER A 117 -0.13 -9.65 4.74
C SER A 117 1.26 -10.30 4.69
N ASP A 118 2.03 -10.03 3.63
CA ASP A 118 3.36 -10.64 3.48
C ASP A 118 4.43 -9.86 4.27
N MET A 119 4.31 -8.52 4.32
CA MET A 119 5.10 -7.63 5.18
C MET A 119 4.23 -6.49 5.72
N VAL A 120 4.56 -6.01 6.92
CA VAL A 120 3.84 -4.92 7.59
C VAL A 120 4.83 -3.94 8.22
N GLY A 121 4.66 -2.66 7.91
CA GLY A 121 5.38 -1.53 8.48
C GLY A 121 4.44 -0.53 9.13
N ILE A 122 4.95 0.22 10.11
CA ILE A 122 4.24 1.33 10.74
C ILE A 122 5.21 2.51 10.77
N CYS A 123 4.77 3.68 10.32
CA CYS A 123 5.54 4.91 10.35
C CYS A 123 4.65 6.10 10.70
N GLU A 124 5.25 7.25 11.02
CA GLU A 124 4.53 8.52 10.98
C GLU A 124 4.20 8.89 9.53
N CYS A 125 2.98 9.38 9.30
CA CYS A 125 2.53 9.83 8.00
C CYS A 125 2.81 11.34 7.87
N PRO A 126 3.81 11.74 7.07
CA PRO A 126 4.11 13.16 6.91
C PRO A 126 3.08 13.84 6.00
N ASP A 127 2.86 15.13 6.22
CA ASP A 127 1.85 15.93 5.52
C ASP A 127 2.02 15.91 4.00
N TRP A 128 3.27 15.93 3.51
CA TRP A 128 3.56 15.92 2.08
C TRP A 128 3.15 14.60 1.39
N ALA A 129 2.89 13.53 2.14
CA ALA A 129 2.41 12.26 1.59
C ALA A 129 0.92 12.31 1.24
N TRP A 130 0.16 13.26 1.82
CA TRP A 130 -1.24 13.49 1.50
C TRP A 130 -1.36 14.26 0.19
N TYR A 131 -2.31 13.87 -0.67
CA TYR A 131 -2.66 14.69 -1.83
C TYR A 131 -3.13 16.07 -1.36
N SER A 132 -2.90 17.13 -2.13
CA SER A 132 -3.33 18.51 -1.79
C SER A 132 -4.84 18.68 -1.94
N GLU A 133 -5.38 18.26 -3.09
CA GLU A 133 -6.80 18.33 -3.41
C GLU A 133 -7.34 16.98 -3.90
N ASP A 134 -8.64 16.77 -3.68
CA ASP A 134 -9.38 15.61 -4.18
C ASP A 134 -9.77 15.74 -5.67
N MET A 135 -10.71 14.92 -6.13
CA MET A 135 -11.15 14.93 -7.53
C MET A 135 -12.16 16.03 -7.85
N ASP A 136 -12.73 16.69 -6.83
CA ASP A 136 -13.66 17.82 -6.91
C ASP A 136 -12.93 19.15 -6.58
N ASP A 137 -11.60 19.15 -6.63
CA ASP A 137 -10.72 20.28 -6.27
C ASP A 137 -10.89 20.76 -4.81
N LYS A 138 -11.39 19.90 -3.91
CA LYS A 138 -11.50 20.23 -2.49
C LYS A 138 -10.19 19.93 -1.76
N PRO A 139 -9.73 20.80 -0.84
CA PRO A 139 -8.54 20.53 -0.04
C PRO A 139 -8.68 19.22 0.76
N ILE A 140 -7.63 18.41 0.75
CA ILE A 140 -7.50 17.24 1.61
C ILE A 140 -6.71 17.68 2.86
N GLU A 141 -7.13 17.23 4.03
CA GLU A 141 -6.43 17.50 5.29
C GLU A 141 -5.65 16.26 5.75
N ALA A 142 -4.44 16.48 6.30
CA ALA A 142 -3.63 15.43 6.87
C ALA A 142 -4.11 15.09 8.30
N LYS A 143 -5.11 14.20 8.40
CA LYS A 143 -5.78 13.90 9.67
C LYS A 143 -5.03 12.91 10.56
N HIS A 144 -4.40 11.91 9.97
CA HIS A 144 -3.82 10.78 10.70
C HIS A 144 -2.31 10.92 10.85
N LYS A 145 -1.83 10.87 12.10
CA LYS A 145 -0.40 10.91 12.44
C LYS A 145 0.37 9.67 11.98
N TYR A 146 -0.25 8.50 12.02
CA TYR A 146 0.42 7.22 11.73
C TYR A 146 -0.13 6.56 10.47
N ALA A 147 0.75 5.88 9.75
CA ALA A 147 0.39 5.03 8.61
C ALA A 147 0.80 3.57 8.89
N ILE A 148 -0.15 2.65 8.70
CA ILE A 148 0.10 1.22 8.66
C ILE A 148 0.20 0.82 7.19
N VAL A 149 1.35 0.27 6.79
CA VAL A 149 1.61 -0.11 5.40
C VAL A 149 1.74 -1.62 5.33
N VAL A 150 0.93 -2.21 4.45
CA VAL A 150 0.95 -3.64 4.15
C VAL A 150 1.51 -3.86 2.76
N VAL A 151 2.26 -4.95 2.59
CA VAL A 151 2.78 -5.40 1.30
C VAL A 151 2.25 -6.79 1.05
N ASN A 152 1.75 -7.01 -0.16
CA ASN A 152 1.25 -8.30 -0.62
C ASN A 152 2.02 -8.75 -1.88
N ASP A 153 2.45 -10.00 -1.86
CA ASP A 153 3.19 -10.62 -2.95
C ASP A 153 2.26 -10.89 -4.15
N GLN A 154 2.71 -10.43 -5.34
CA GLN A 154 2.05 -10.68 -6.64
C GLN A 154 2.21 -12.13 -7.14
N ARG A 155 2.95 -12.96 -6.39
CA ARG A 155 3.32 -14.35 -6.67
C ARG A 155 4.39 -14.47 -7.74
N TRP A 156 5.56 -14.92 -7.28
CA TRP A 156 6.71 -15.21 -8.11
C TRP A 156 6.40 -16.20 -9.23
N GLU A 157 5.75 -17.32 -8.93
CA GLU A 157 5.57 -18.42 -9.88
C GLU A 157 4.75 -18.00 -11.12
N THR A 158 3.76 -17.15 -10.93
CA THR A 158 2.96 -16.59 -12.03
C THR A 158 3.76 -15.58 -12.84
N LEU A 159 4.57 -14.75 -12.17
CA LEU A 159 5.41 -13.76 -12.84
C LEU A 159 6.52 -14.42 -13.66
N ASP A 160 7.16 -15.47 -13.14
CA ASP A 160 8.22 -16.24 -13.79
C ASP A 160 7.73 -16.93 -15.08
N SER A 161 6.42 -17.19 -15.15
CA SER A 161 5.75 -17.79 -16.32
C SER A 161 5.12 -16.74 -17.26
N SER A 162 5.34 -15.46 -17.02
CA SER A 162 4.73 -14.35 -17.76
C SER A 162 5.79 -13.51 -18.47
N SER A 163 5.41 -12.82 -19.55
CA SER A 163 6.24 -11.76 -20.14
C SER A 163 6.24 -10.46 -19.31
N GLY A 164 5.37 -10.36 -18.31
CA GLY A 164 5.16 -9.17 -17.47
C GLY A 164 4.15 -8.16 -18.05
N ASP A 165 3.91 -8.20 -19.35
CA ASP A 165 2.97 -7.35 -20.09
C ASP A 165 1.90 -8.13 -20.88
N ASP A 166 1.82 -9.44 -20.66
CA ASP A 166 0.80 -10.31 -21.24
C ASP A 166 -0.57 -10.24 -20.53
N TRP A 167 -1.43 -11.20 -20.85
CA TRP A 167 -2.80 -11.32 -20.37
C TRP A 167 -2.97 -11.59 -18.87
N VAL A 168 -1.92 -12.02 -18.14
CA VAL A 168 -1.99 -12.30 -16.69
C VAL A 168 -1.56 -11.12 -15.82
N SER A 169 -0.82 -10.14 -16.38
CA SER A 169 -0.27 -8.99 -15.64
C SER A 169 -1.35 -8.21 -14.86
N GLY A 170 -2.49 -7.93 -15.49
CA GLY A 170 -3.62 -7.28 -14.83
C GLY A 170 -4.25 -8.13 -13.71
N ALA A 171 -4.20 -9.46 -13.83
CA ALA A 171 -4.72 -10.38 -12.81
C ALA A 171 -3.83 -10.37 -11.57
N GLN A 172 -2.51 -10.39 -11.75
CA GLN A 172 -1.55 -10.31 -10.65
C GLN A 172 -1.71 -9.00 -9.86
N SER A 173 -1.87 -7.88 -10.58
CA SER A 173 -2.12 -6.58 -9.97
C SER A 173 -3.42 -6.58 -9.15
N TYR A 174 -4.55 -7.00 -9.74
CA TYR A 174 -5.83 -7.04 -9.03
C TYR A 174 -5.86 -8.00 -7.85
N ARG A 175 -5.17 -9.14 -7.96
CA ARG A 175 -5.05 -10.08 -6.85
C ARG A 175 -4.38 -9.42 -5.64
N ALA A 176 -3.27 -8.70 -5.87
CA ALA A 176 -2.58 -7.99 -4.80
C ALA A 176 -3.42 -6.81 -4.26
N TYR A 177 -4.07 -6.04 -5.14
CA TYR A 177 -4.96 -4.95 -4.75
C TYR A 177 -6.14 -5.42 -3.90
N LEU A 178 -6.84 -6.46 -4.34
CA LEU A 178 -7.96 -7.03 -3.61
C LEU A 178 -7.53 -7.52 -2.23
N LYS A 179 -6.41 -8.25 -2.14
CA LYS A 179 -5.88 -8.76 -0.88
C LYS A 179 -5.49 -7.62 0.07
N GLY A 180 -4.70 -6.66 -0.41
CA GLY A 180 -4.25 -5.52 0.39
C GLY A 180 -5.40 -4.61 0.82
N SER A 181 -6.35 -4.34 -0.08
CA SER A 181 -7.57 -3.57 0.21
C SER A 181 -8.44 -4.24 1.26
N THR A 182 -8.63 -5.57 1.16
CA THR A 182 -9.38 -6.34 2.16
C THR A 182 -8.72 -6.24 3.53
N THR A 183 -7.41 -6.43 3.63
CA THR A 183 -6.69 -6.27 4.90
C THR A 183 -6.80 -4.83 5.43
N ALA A 184 -6.55 -3.82 4.59
CA ALA A 184 -6.55 -2.43 5.01
C ALA A 184 -7.92 -1.97 5.52
N VAL A 185 -9.00 -2.37 4.85
CA VAL A 185 -10.38 -2.04 5.24
C VAL A 185 -10.76 -2.72 6.55
N ILE A 186 -10.44 -4.00 6.72
CA ILE A 186 -10.70 -4.72 7.98
C ILE A 186 -9.93 -4.08 9.13
N VAL A 187 -8.65 -3.75 8.93
CA VAL A 187 -7.81 -3.13 9.96
C VAL A 187 -8.30 -1.72 10.31
N ALA A 188 -8.68 -0.91 9.32
CA ALA A 188 -9.25 0.40 9.56
C ALA A 188 -10.58 0.31 10.33
N ASP A 189 -11.47 -0.61 9.94
CA ASP A 189 -12.74 -0.83 10.66
C ASP A 189 -12.51 -1.33 12.08
N TYR A 190 -11.54 -2.23 12.26
CA TYR A 190 -11.13 -2.70 13.57
C TYR A 190 -10.64 -1.54 14.46
N ILE A 191 -9.80 -0.66 13.95
CA ILE A 191 -9.32 0.52 14.70
C ILE A 191 -10.46 1.47 15.05
N ARG A 192 -11.42 1.67 14.13
CA ARG A 192 -12.64 2.46 14.40
C ARG A 192 -13.48 1.85 15.51
N ARG A 193 -13.60 0.53 15.56
CA ARG A 193 -14.29 -0.20 16.63
C ARG A 193 -13.57 -0.12 17.98
N LEU A 194 -12.27 0.13 17.98
CA LEU A 194 -11.52 0.45 19.19
C LEU A 194 -11.71 1.92 19.64
N GLY A 195 -12.43 2.74 18.86
CA GLY A 195 -12.73 4.14 19.18
C GLY A 195 -11.79 5.18 18.55
N TYR A 196 -10.94 4.78 17.60
CA TYR A 196 -9.98 5.69 16.95
C TYR A 196 -10.32 5.93 15.48
N GLU A 197 -10.17 7.17 15.00
CA GLU A 197 -10.33 7.47 13.58
C GLU A 197 -9.30 6.69 12.75
N ALA A 198 -9.77 5.99 11.72
CA ALA A 198 -8.91 5.27 10.80
C ALA A 198 -9.55 5.15 9.42
N GLN A 199 -8.70 5.28 8.39
CA GLN A 199 -9.09 5.21 6.99
C GLN A 199 -8.21 4.22 6.22
N ALA A 200 -8.83 3.43 5.36
CA ALA A 200 -8.12 2.61 4.39
C ALA A 200 -7.81 3.39 3.11
N HIS A 201 -6.67 3.08 2.49
CA HIS A 201 -6.26 3.61 1.20
C HIS A 201 -5.94 2.44 0.27
N SER A 202 -6.56 2.40 -0.91
CA SER A 202 -6.29 1.39 -1.93
C SER A 202 -6.08 2.04 -3.29
N ASN A 203 -5.85 1.23 -4.33
CA ASN A 203 -5.78 1.73 -5.72
C ASN A 203 -7.11 2.28 -6.22
N ALA A 204 -8.24 1.90 -5.62
CA ALA A 204 -9.57 2.38 -6.01
C ALA A 204 -9.84 3.78 -5.47
N ASP A 205 -9.51 4.02 -4.20
CA ASP A 205 -9.56 5.34 -3.58
C ASP A 205 -8.58 5.44 -2.40
N GLY A 206 -7.98 6.63 -2.27
CA GLY A 206 -7.09 6.96 -1.17
C GLY A 206 -6.62 8.42 -1.24
N ASP A 207 -6.41 9.03 -0.07
CA ASP A 207 -6.00 10.43 0.08
C ASP A 207 -4.47 10.57 0.31
N VAL A 208 -3.77 9.45 0.35
CA VAL A 208 -2.32 9.37 0.59
C VAL A 208 -1.62 8.70 -0.59
N MET A 209 -0.47 9.24 -0.96
CA MET A 209 0.38 8.72 -2.01
C MET A 209 1.18 7.50 -1.53
N GLN A 210 0.76 6.31 -1.98
CA GLN A 210 1.43 5.04 -1.66
C GLN A 210 2.68 4.80 -2.51
N ILE A 211 2.62 5.25 -3.77
CA ILE A 211 3.68 5.13 -4.76
C ILE A 211 4.33 6.50 -4.93
N ARG A 212 5.64 6.56 -4.65
CA ARG A 212 6.52 7.70 -4.84
C ARG A 212 6.17 8.56 -6.07
N ALA A 213 6.02 9.89 -5.91
CA ALA A 213 6.06 10.84 -7.02
C ALA A 213 7.50 10.93 -7.60
N PRO A 214 7.66 11.17 -8.91
CA PRO A 214 8.98 11.50 -9.47
C PRO A 214 9.59 12.68 -8.69
N GLY A 215 10.75 12.46 -8.06
CA GLY A 215 11.46 13.49 -7.30
C GLY A 215 11.33 13.44 -5.78
N THR A 216 10.44 12.62 -5.20
CA THR A 216 10.35 12.45 -3.73
C THR A 216 10.93 11.10 -3.32
N ARG A 217 11.70 11.01 -2.23
CA ARG A 217 12.42 9.77 -1.85
C ARG A 217 12.02 9.15 -0.51
N LYS A 218 10.91 9.58 0.10
CA LYS A 218 10.27 8.85 1.21
C LYS A 218 9.22 7.90 0.65
N ALA A 219 9.42 6.61 0.86
CA ALA A 219 8.33 5.67 1.00
C ALA A 219 8.33 5.22 2.46
N CYS A 220 7.15 5.00 3.03
CA CYS A 220 7.00 4.47 4.38
C CYS A 220 7.52 3.01 4.51
N CYS A 221 7.91 2.32 3.42
CA CYS A 221 8.33 0.91 3.48
C CYS A 221 9.44 0.43 2.52
N SER A 222 10.12 1.28 1.74
CA SER A 222 11.16 0.75 0.85
C SER A 222 12.20 1.71 0.27
N ASN A 223 13.42 1.21 0.14
CA ASN A 223 14.54 1.86 -0.55
C ASN A 223 14.30 1.95 -2.06
N ALA A 224 14.89 2.98 -2.67
CA ALA A 224 14.85 3.23 -4.12
C ALA A 224 15.53 2.09 -4.91
N SER A 225 14.92 1.68 -6.02
CA SER A 225 15.55 0.85 -7.06
C SER A 225 15.67 1.64 -8.38
N PRO A 226 16.61 1.29 -9.28
CA PRO A 226 16.86 2.02 -10.54
C PRO A 226 15.67 2.07 -11.50
N CYS A 227 14.71 1.14 -11.37
CA CYS A 227 13.56 1.02 -12.27
C CYS A 227 12.30 1.74 -11.76
N GLY A 228 12.40 2.57 -10.72
CA GLY A 228 11.26 3.31 -10.17
C GLY A 228 10.19 2.44 -9.48
N ARG A 229 10.41 1.12 -9.35
CA ARG A 229 9.59 0.17 -8.59
C ARG A 229 10.45 -0.85 -7.86
N LEU A 230 10.17 -1.00 -6.57
CA LEU A 230 10.65 -2.01 -5.62
C LEU A 230 11.41 -3.19 -6.23
N SER A 231 12.74 -3.21 -6.06
CA SER A 231 13.54 -4.43 -6.19
C SER A 231 14.81 -4.33 -5.35
N SER A 232 15.20 -5.46 -4.76
CA SER A 232 16.39 -5.61 -3.92
C SER A 232 17.66 -5.53 -4.77
N CYS A 233 18.52 -4.53 -4.51
CA CYS A 233 19.85 -4.49 -5.09
C CYS A 233 20.75 -5.57 -4.45
N ARG A 234 21.12 -6.61 -5.22
CA ARG A 234 22.35 -7.37 -4.98
C ARG A 234 23.52 -6.53 -5.49
N GLY A 235 24.39 -6.08 -4.60
CA GLY A 235 25.70 -5.56 -4.98
C GLY A 235 26.55 -6.71 -5.55
N ARG A 236 26.96 -6.60 -6.81
CA ARG A 236 28.16 -7.30 -7.30
C ARG A 236 29.36 -6.44 -6.92
N GLY A 237 30.25 -6.99 -6.12
CA GLY A 237 31.55 -6.39 -5.84
C GLY A 237 32.54 -6.67 -6.96
N GLY A 238 33.47 -5.72 -7.13
CA GLY A 238 34.88 -5.98 -7.43
C GLY A 238 35.26 -6.31 -8.86
N SER A 239 35.76 -5.30 -9.56
CA SER A 239 37.19 -5.19 -9.91
C SER A 239 37.52 -3.72 -10.18
#